data_AF-A0A8R2JP07-F1
#
_entry.id   AF-A0A8R2JP07-F1
#
_cell.length_a   1.000
_cell.length_b   1.000
_cell.length_c   1.000
_cell.angle_alpha   90.00
_cell.angle_beta   90.00
_cell.angle_gamma   90.00
#
_symmetry.space_group_name_H-M   'P 1'
#
loop_
_entity.id
_entity.type
_entity.pdbx_description
1 polymer ?
#
loop_
_entity_poly.entity_id
_entity_poly.type
_entity_poly.pdbx_seq_one_letter_code
_entity_poly.pdbx_strand_id
1 'polypeptide(L)'
;MMTEDEYRLWFLRLPKAPERYLNHKNTMLKLKKIIVQVEPLEKNEFDDLKNLFSIPYETYEEHHDRLKNYKLRELKRDQFTREKAYRVLVGETYTSHVERIQKLFYELDYNLTEEKIIEDHGIETLLPNNFAEHVLSYPFNYDTSKKFLSRQETITSNLDLY
;
A
#
# COMPACT_ATOMS: atom_id res chain seq x y z
N MET A 1 2.89 28.34 11.82
CA MET A 1 2.89 27.08 12.59
C MET A 1 1.53 26.45 12.33
N MET A 2 1.48 25.16 11.96
CA MET A 2 0.21 24.47 11.69
C MET A 2 -0.58 24.28 12.99
N THR A 3 -1.89 24.49 12.96
CA THR A 3 -2.80 24.20 14.09
C THR A 3 -3.08 22.70 14.21
N GLU A 4 -3.59 22.26 15.36
CA GLU A 4 -3.93 20.84 15.59
C GLU A 4 -5.00 20.33 14.61
N ASP A 5 -6.01 21.16 14.31
CA ASP A 5 -7.05 20.80 13.35
C ASP A 5 -6.51 20.70 11.92
N GLU A 6 -5.65 21.63 11.51
CA GLU A 6 -4.95 21.55 10.22
C GLU A 6 -4.07 20.31 10.12
N TYR A 7 -3.37 19.95 11.21
CA TYR A 7 -2.56 18.73 11.26
C TYR A 7 -3.42 17.47 11.15
N ARG A 8 -4.54 17.39 11.87
CA ARG A 8 -5.46 16.25 11.79
C ARG A 8 -6.06 16.12 10.39
N LEU A 9 -6.48 17.22 9.78
CA LEU A 9 -7.01 17.23 8.41
C LEU A 9 -5.95 16.79 7.40
N TRP A 10 -4.70 17.26 7.55
CA TRP A 10 -3.59 16.83 6.70
C TRP A 10 -3.29 15.35 6.89
N PHE A 11 -3.23 14.86 8.13
CA PHE A 11 -2.96 13.46 8.44
C PHE A 11 -4.02 12.52 7.86
N LEU A 12 -5.30 12.92 7.89
CA LEU A 12 -6.39 12.17 7.28
C LEU A 12 -6.28 12.04 5.74
N ARG A 13 -5.57 12.97 5.09
CA ARG A 13 -5.34 12.96 3.63
C ARG A 13 -4.14 12.11 3.24
N LEU A 14 -3.31 11.64 4.18
CA LEU A 14 -2.17 10.82 3.83
C LEU A 14 -2.64 9.45 3.33
N PRO A 15 -2.09 8.97 2.21
CA PRO A 15 -2.42 7.65 1.72
C PRO A 15 -1.87 6.59 2.67
N LYS A 16 -2.58 5.47 2.78
CA LYS A 16 -2.05 4.32 3.54
C LYS A 16 -1.03 3.56 2.69
N ALA A 17 -0.11 2.86 3.35
CA ALA A 17 1.00 2.20 2.68
C ALA A 17 0.59 1.12 1.66
N PRO A 18 -0.46 0.30 1.89
CA PRO A 18 -0.98 -0.61 0.86
C PRO A 18 -2.08 0.01 -0.03
N GLU A 19 -2.47 1.26 0.16
CA GLU A 19 -3.60 1.87 -0.56
C GLU A 19 -3.26 2.23 -2.03
N ARG A 20 -4.24 2.14 -2.94
CA ARG A 20 -4.15 2.60 -4.35
C ARG A 20 -4.81 3.95 -4.54
N TYR A 21 -4.37 4.67 -5.58
CA TYR A 21 -4.89 6.00 -5.89
C TYR A 21 -6.42 6.03 -6.04
N LEU A 22 -7.02 5.08 -6.76
CA LEU A 22 -8.47 5.07 -6.96
C LEU A 22 -9.23 4.84 -5.64
N ASN A 23 -8.74 3.93 -4.80
CA ASN A 23 -9.33 3.66 -3.48
C ASN A 23 -9.18 4.87 -2.58
N HIS A 24 -7.98 5.46 -2.53
CA HIS A 24 -7.70 6.69 -1.79
C HIS A 24 -8.64 7.82 -2.22
N LYS A 25 -8.73 8.07 -3.54
CA LYS A 25 -9.62 9.09 -4.10
C LYS A 25 -11.08 8.84 -3.71
N ASN A 26 -11.55 7.59 -3.80
CA ASN A 26 -12.91 7.23 -3.40
C ASN A 26 -13.15 7.44 -1.90
N THR A 27 -12.19 7.07 -1.05
CA THR A 27 -12.24 7.32 0.40
C THR A 27 -12.30 8.81 0.71
N MET A 28 -11.44 9.62 0.07
CA MET A 28 -11.43 11.07 0.24
C MET A 28 -12.74 11.71 -0.25
N LEU A 29 -13.31 11.25 -1.37
CA LEU A 29 -14.61 11.71 -1.85
C LEU A 29 -15.76 11.37 -0.89
N LYS A 30 -15.70 10.22 -0.21
CA LYS A 30 -16.66 9.88 0.86
C LYS A 30 -16.47 10.79 2.07
N LEU A 31 -15.23 10.97 2.53
CA LEU A 31 -14.91 11.84 3.66
C LEU A 31 -15.31 13.30 3.40
N LYS A 32 -15.12 13.80 2.17
CA LYS A 32 -15.52 15.15 1.76
C LYS A 32 -17.01 15.44 1.98
N LYS A 33 -17.88 14.41 1.92
CA LYS A 33 -19.31 14.54 2.22
C LYS A 33 -19.59 14.85 3.71
N ILE A 34 -18.64 14.52 4.58
CA ILE A 34 -18.73 14.69 6.04
C ILE A 34 -17.88 15.90 6.47
N ILE A 35 -16.68 16.02 5.91
CA ILE A 35 -15.68 17.04 6.24
C ILE A 35 -15.36 17.81 4.95
N VAL A 36 -16.00 18.97 4.78
CA VAL A 36 -15.96 19.78 3.55
C VAL A 36 -14.55 20.19 3.13
N GLN A 37 -13.62 20.31 4.08
CA GLN A 37 -12.25 20.79 3.87
C GLN A 37 -11.28 19.71 3.35
N VAL A 38 -11.71 18.44 3.30
CA VAL A 38 -10.87 17.35 2.80
C VAL A 38 -10.99 17.26 1.29
N GLU A 39 -9.87 17.46 0.60
CA GLU A 39 -9.75 17.27 -0.84
C GLU A 39 -8.89 16.04 -1.16
N PRO A 40 -9.29 15.21 -2.14
CA PRO A 40 -8.46 14.14 -2.65
C PRO A 40 -7.12 14.70 -3.14
N LEU A 41 -6.06 13.93 -2.94
CA LEU A 41 -4.78 14.21 -3.58
C LEU A 41 -4.89 14.04 -5.09
N GLU A 42 -4.11 14.82 -5.83
CA GLU A 42 -3.85 14.53 -7.23
C GLU A 42 -2.98 13.26 -7.36
N LYS A 43 -3.00 12.63 -8.55
CA LYS A 43 -2.32 11.33 -8.72
C LYS A 43 -0.80 11.43 -8.49
N ASN A 44 -0.17 12.49 -8.96
CA ASN A 44 1.26 12.74 -8.75
C ASN A 44 1.59 12.96 -7.27
N GLU A 45 0.78 13.75 -6.55
CA GLU A 45 0.96 13.98 -5.11
C GLU A 45 0.83 12.67 -4.31
N PHE A 46 -0.15 11.86 -4.69
CA PHE A 46 -0.32 10.52 -4.14
C PHE A 46 0.94 9.67 -4.39
N ASP A 47 1.40 9.59 -5.64
CA ASP A 47 2.56 8.78 -6.01
C ASP A 47 3.85 9.25 -5.29
N ASP A 48 4.03 10.57 -5.12
CA ASP A 48 5.14 11.16 -4.37
C ASP A 48 5.12 10.74 -2.89
N LEU A 49 3.94 10.77 -2.24
CA LEU A 49 3.79 10.30 -0.87
C LEU A 49 3.97 8.78 -0.77
N LYS A 50 3.57 8.01 -1.79
CA LYS A 50 3.76 6.56 -1.81
C LYS A 50 5.23 6.16 -1.83
N ASN A 51 6.09 6.98 -2.43
CA ASN A 51 7.53 6.78 -2.43
C ASN A 51 8.14 6.85 -1.03
N LEU A 52 7.42 7.33 -0.01
CA LEU A 52 7.92 7.43 1.36
C LEU A 52 7.76 6.13 2.16
N PHE A 53 6.95 5.18 1.69
CA PHE A 53 6.74 3.91 2.39
C PHE A 53 7.78 2.85 2.03
N SER A 54 7.79 1.72 2.75
CA SER A 54 8.64 0.58 2.40
C SER A 54 8.18 -0.11 1.12
N ILE A 55 9.12 -0.83 0.53
CA ILE A 55 8.92 -1.70 -0.63
C ILE A 55 9.04 -3.19 -0.23
N PRO A 56 8.36 -4.12 -0.91
CA PRO A 56 8.16 -5.50 -0.46
C PRO A 56 9.43 -6.30 -0.08
N TYR A 57 10.58 -5.98 -0.66
CA TYR A 57 11.85 -6.70 -0.43
C TYR A 57 12.96 -5.83 0.15
N GLU A 58 12.66 -4.57 0.44
CA GLU A 58 13.63 -3.64 0.99
C GLU A 58 13.98 -4.01 2.43
N THR A 59 15.25 -4.03 2.79
CA THR A 59 15.70 -4.15 4.18
C THR A 59 15.47 -2.85 4.95
N TYR A 60 15.50 -2.90 6.27
CA TYR A 60 15.35 -1.68 7.07
C TYR A 60 16.45 -0.65 6.74
N GLU A 61 17.66 -1.15 6.53
CA GLU A 61 18.84 -0.36 6.20
C GLU A 61 18.72 0.29 4.81
N GLU A 62 18.27 -0.46 3.79
CA GLU A 62 17.99 0.09 2.45
C GLU A 62 16.87 1.15 2.48
N HIS A 63 15.81 0.90 3.24
CA HIS A 63 14.71 1.85 3.43
C HIS A 63 15.21 3.17 4.04
N HIS A 64 15.97 3.03 5.12
CA HIS A 64 16.59 4.13 5.82
C HIS A 64 17.50 4.95 4.90
N ASP A 65 18.38 4.29 4.16
CA ASP A 65 19.32 4.97 3.27
C ASP A 65 18.62 5.68 2.10
N ARG A 66 17.54 5.10 1.57
CA ARG A 66 16.71 5.74 0.55
C ARG A 66 16.02 7.01 1.08
N LEU A 67 15.52 6.98 2.32
CA LEU A 67 14.77 8.10 2.90
C LEU A 67 15.63 9.26 3.43
N LYS A 68 16.95 9.06 3.63
CA LYS A 68 17.87 10.12 4.09
C LYS A 68 17.78 11.41 3.25
N ASN A 69 17.60 11.28 1.94
CA ASN A 69 17.53 12.42 1.03
C ASN A 69 16.25 13.24 1.18
N TYR A 70 15.21 12.68 1.80
CA TYR A 70 13.91 13.32 1.96
C TYR A 70 13.78 14.11 3.26
N LYS A 71 14.81 14.10 4.14
CA LYS A 71 14.80 14.76 5.47
C LYS A 71 13.59 14.38 6.34
N LEU A 72 13.03 13.19 6.12
CA LEU A 72 11.91 12.68 6.88
C LEU A 72 12.39 11.95 8.12
N ARG A 73 11.53 11.94 9.15
CA ARG A 73 11.77 11.15 10.35
C ARG A 73 11.67 9.67 10.00
N GLU A 74 12.73 8.94 10.28
CA GLU A 74 12.82 7.50 10.04
C GLU A 74 11.71 6.75 10.78
N LEU A 75 11.15 5.73 10.13
CA LEU A 75 10.33 4.75 10.83
C LEU A 75 11.19 3.99 11.83
N LYS A 76 10.66 3.74 13.03
CA LYS A 76 11.27 2.76 13.94
C LYS A 76 11.23 1.39 13.28
N ARG A 77 12.22 0.54 13.56
CA ARG A 77 12.30 -0.82 12.99
C ARG A 77 10.99 -1.60 13.09
N ASP A 78 10.31 -1.58 14.24
CA ASP A 78 9.03 -2.28 14.41
C ASP A 78 7.90 -1.70 13.55
N GLN A 79 7.90 -0.38 13.33
CA GLN A 79 6.92 0.28 12.46
C GLN A 79 7.17 -0.08 11.00
N PHE A 80 8.43 -0.11 10.58
CA PHE A 80 8.83 -0.58 9.27
C PHE A 80 8.43 -2.04 9.06
N THR A 81 8.73 -2.93 10.02
CA THR A 81 8.37 -4.34 9.92
C THR A 81 6.86 -4.53 9.79
N ARG A 82 6.05 -3.81 10.59
CA ARG A 82 4.58 -3.88 10.50
C ARG A 82 4.05 -3.33 9.17
N GLU A 83 4.53 -2.16 8.73
CA GLU A 83 4.09 -1.57 7.47
C GLU A 83 4.44 -2.43 6.26
N LYS A 84 5.70 -2.91 6.21
CA LYS A 84 6.19 -3.79 5.15
C LYS A 84 5.41 -5.10 5.09
N ALA A 85 4.93 -5.58 6.24
CA ALA A 85 4.14 -6.79 6.27
C ALA A 85 2.80 -6.68 5.53
N TYR A 86 2.27 -5.47 5.30
CA TYR A 86 1.07 -5.29 4.48
C TYR A 86 1.32 -5.43 2.97
N ARG A 87 2.58 -5.55 2.55
CA ARG A 87 2.92 -5.61 1.12
C ARG A 87 2.72 -7.01 0.57
N VAL A 88 2.21 -7.07 -0.66
CA VAL A 88 2.16 -8.31 -1.45
C VAL A 88 3.58 -8.64 -1.92
N LEU A 89 3.94 -9.91 -1.79
CA LEU A 89 5.24 -10.43 -2.24
C LEU A 89 5.15 -10.98 -3.68
N VAL A 90 6.25 -10.92 -4.43
CA VAL A 90 6.38 -11.56 -5.75
C VAL A 90 6.17 -13.06 -5.62
N GLY A 91 5.27 -13.60 -6.45
CA GLY A 91 4.93 -15.02 -6.46
C GLY A 91 4.02 -15.44 -5.30
N GLU A 92 3.61 -14.51 -4.43
CA GLU A 92 2.61 -14.76 -3.41
C GLU A 92 1.25 -14.97 -4.08
N THR A 93 0.48 -15.96 -3.62
CA THR A 93 -0.92 -16.14 -4.03
C THR A 93 -1.83 -15.32 -3.12
N TYR A 94 -3.04 -14.99 -3.59
CA TYR A 94 -4.05 -14.29 -2.78
C TYR A 94 -4.26 -14.96 -1.42
N THR A 95 -4.49 -16.28 -1.41
CA THR A 95 -4.69 -17.06 -0.18
C THR A 95 -3.50 -16.95 0.76
N SER A 96 -2.27 -17.12 0.25
CA SER A 96 -1.07 -17.02 1.09
C SER A 96 -0.83 -15.61 1.64
N HIS A 97 -1.20 -14.57 0.88
CA HIS A 97 -1.16 -13.19 1.34
C HIS A 97 -2.12 -12.99 2.52
N VAL A 98 -3.39 -13.38 2.36
CA VAL A 98 -4.41 -13.26 3.41
C VAL A 98 -4.01 -14.03 4.66
N GLU A 99 -3.59 -15.28 4.54
CA GLU A 99 -3.13 -16.10 5.68
C GLU A 99 -1.98 -15.43 6.44
N ARG A 100 -1.01 -14.84 5.72
CA ARG A 100 0.12 -14.13 6.33
C ARG A 100 -0.33 -12.88 7.08
N ILE A 101 -1.21 -12.08 6.47
CA ILE A 101 -1.77 -10.87 7.10
C ILE A 101 -2.57 -11.27 8.36
N GLN A 102 -3.47 -12.24 8.24
CA GLN A 102 -4.25 -12.76 9.35
C GLN A 102 -3.37 -13.22 10.50
N LYS A 103 -2.33 -14.01 10.23
CA LYS A 103 -1.40 -14.47 11.27
C LYS A 103 -0.75 -13.31 12.04
N LEU A 104 -0.33 -12.26 11.33
CA LEU A 104 0.29 -11.09 11.95
C LEU A 104 -0.69 -10.29 12.82
N PHE A 105 -1.98 -10.25 12.47
CA PHE A 105 -3.00 -9.50 13.20
C PHE A 105 -3.70 -10.31 14.29
N TYR A 106 -3.93 -11.61 14.12
CA TYR A 106 -4.47 -12.48 15.17
C TYR A 106 -3.54 -12.57 16.38
N GLU A 107 -2.23 -12.41 16.18
CA GLU A 107 -1.26 -12.27 17.28
C GLU A 107 -1.38 -10.92 18.02
N LEU A 108 -2.06 -9.92 17.45
CA LEU A 108 -2.18 -8.55 17.97
C LEU A 108 -3.60 -8.19 18.47
N ASP A 109 -4.67 -8.74 17.89
CA ASP A 109 -6.05 -8.54 18.33
C ASP A 109 -6.98 -9.66 17.80
N TYR A 110 -7.56 -10.46 18.71
CA TYR A 110 -8.33 -11.66 18.38
C TYR A 110 -9.70 -11.39 17.72
N ASN A 111 -10.15 -10.13 17.65
CA ASN A 111 -11.53 -9.78 17.25
C ASN A 111 -11.66 -9.07 15.88
N LEU A 112 -10.59 -8.97 15.10
CA LEU A 112 -10.64 -8.32 13.78
C LEU A 112 -11.07 -9.32 12.69
N THR A 113 -12.16 -9.02 11.98
CA THR A 113 -12.57 -9.74 10.77
C THR A 113 -11.72 -9.31 9.57
N GLU A 114 -11.63 -10.14 8.54
CA GLU A 114 -10.89 -9.84 7.30
C GLU A 114 -11.30 -8.49 6.70
N GLU A 115 -12.62 -8.22 6.60
CA GLU A 115 -13.11 -6.95 6.05
C GLU A 115 -12.69 -5.74 6.90
N LYS A 116 -12.64 -5.87 8.23
CA LYS A 116 -12.21 -4.78 9.12
C LYS A 116 -10.73 -4.50 9.02
N ILE A 117 -9.88 -5.52 8.89
CA ILE A 117 -8.44 -5.32 8.70
C ILE A 117 -8.21 -4.54 7.38
N ILE A 118 -8.93 -4.92 6.33
CA ILE A 118 -8.89 -4.28 5.02
C ILE A 118 -9.36 -2.82 5.10
N GLU A 119 -10.51 -2.53 5.73
CA GLU A 119 -11.02 -1.15 5.86
C GLU A 119 -10.14 -0.28 6.77
N ASP A 120 -9.84 -0.75 7.99
CA ASP A 120 -9.18 0.05 9.03
C ASP A 120 -7.71 0.31 8.71
N HIS A 121 -7.01 -0.68 8.13
CA HIS A 121 -5.60 -0.54 7.75
C HIS A 121 -5.40 -0.16 6.29
N GLY A 122 -6.50 -0.04 5.52
CA GLY A 122 -6.47 0.27 4.09
C GLY A 122 -5.63 -0.70 3.28
N ILE A 123 -5.46 -1.93 3.81
CA ILE A 123 -4.99 -3.06 3.03
C ILE A 123 -5.98 -3.13 1.88
N GLU A 124 -5.48 -2.99 0.66
CA GLU A 124 -6.32 -3.01 -0.51
C GLU A 124 -7.29 -4.20 -0.42
N THR A 125 -8.57 -3.98 -0.72
CA THR A 125 -9.50 -5.09 -0.96
C THR A 125 -9.02 -5.77 -2.24
N LEU A 126 -8.00 -6.60 -2.09
CA LEU A 126 -7.50 -7.46 -3.14
C LEU A 126 -8.58 -8.51 -3.30
N LEU A 127 -9.27 -8.45 -4.42
CA LEU A 127 -10.15 -9.51 -4.84
C LEU A 127 -9.32 -10.44 -5.75
N PRO A 128 -9.67 -11.73 -5.85
CA PRO A 128 -8.92 -12.66 -6.69
C PRO A 128 -8.68 -12.15 -8.13
N ASN A 129 -9.61 -11.35 -8.66
CA ASN A 129 -9.55 -10.77 -10.00
C ASN A 129 -8.65 -9.53 -10.13
N ASN A 130 -8.32 -8.81 -9.06
CA ASN A 130 -7.46 -7.61 -9.12
C ASN A 130 -6.06 -7.83 -8.49
N PHE A 131 -5.85 -8.98 -7.82
CA PHE A 131 -4.59 -9.35 -7.19
C PHE A 131 -3.44 -9.48 -8.20
N ALA A 132 -3.69 -10.04 -9.39
CA ALA A 132 -2.68 -10.16 -10.44
C ALA A 132 -2.21 -8.77 -10.94
N GLU A 133 -3.14 -7.83 -11.16
CA GLU A 133 -2.81 -6.46 -11.55
C GLU A 133 -1.98 -5.73 -10.48
N HIS A 134 -2.24 -6.01 -9.20
CA HIS A 134 -1.47 -5.46 -8.08
C HIS A 134 -0.02 -5.94 -8.09
N VAL A 135 0.21 -7.24 -8.28
CA VAL A 135 1.56 -7.82 -8.39
C VAL A 135 2.33 -7.28 -9.62
N LEU A 136 1.60 -6.87 -10.66
CA LEU A 136 2.16 -6.50 -11.96
C LEU A 136 2.37 -4.99 -12.18
N SER A 137 1.60 -4.14 -11.51
CA SER A 137 1.63 -2.68 -11.72
C SER A 137 2.89 -1.99 -11.17
N TYR A 138 3.73 -2.72 -10.43
CA TYR A 138 4.98 -2.20 -9.89
C TYR A 138 6.19 -2.97 -10.45
N PRO A 139 7.09 -2.32 -11.22
CA PRO A 139 8.40 -2.91 -11.49
C PRO A 139 9.12 -3.11 -10.15
N PHE A 140 9.59 -4.32 -9.88
CA PHE A 140 10.41 -4.58 -8.70
C PHE A 140 11.83 -4.06 -8.96
N ASN A 141 12.53 -3.55 -7.93
CA ASN A 141 13.87 -2.96 -8.11
C ASN A 141 14.93 -3.94 -8.66
N TYR A 142 14.69 -5.25 -8.58
CA TYR A 142 15.56 -6.29 -9.17
C TYR A 142 14.99 -6.89 -10.45
N ASP A 143 13.89 -6.33 -10.92
CA ASP A 143 13.27 -6.75 -12.15
C ASP A 143 14.03 -6.12 -13.31
N THR A 144 14.74 -6.97 -14.06
CA THR A 144 15.21 -6.54 -15.38
C THR A 144 13.98 -6.20 -16.24
N SER A 145 14.08 -5.24 -17.15
CA SER A 145 13.01 -4.93 -18.12
C SER A 145 12.43 -6.19 -18.77
N LYS A 146 13.27 -7.18 -19.09
CA LYS A 146 12.86 -8.48 -19.63
C LYS A 146 11.96 -9.29 -18.70
N LYS A 147 12.28 -9.34 -17.40
CA LYS A 147 11.46 -10.05 -16.41
C LYS A 147 10.15 -9.32 -16.12
N PHE A 148 10.17 -7.98 -16.13
CA PHE A 148 8.94 -7.18 -16.02
C PHE A 148 8.00 -7.47 -17.19
N LEU A 149 8.49 -7.37 -18.42
CA LEU A 149 7.71 -7.60 -19.64
C LEU A 149 7.23 -9.05 -19.74
N SER A 150 8.07 -10.03 -19.41
CA SER A 150 7.66 -11.45 -19.42
C SER A 150 6.51 -11.76 -18.46
N ARG A 151 6.45 -11.08 -17.30
CA ARG A 151 5.34 -11.23 -16.35
C ARG A 151 4.06 -10.57 -16.84
N GLN A 152 4.18 -9.43 -17.51
CA GLN A 152 3.04 -8.78 -18.19
C GLN A 152 2.48 -9.70 -19.28
N GLU A 153 3.35 -10.21 -20.18
CA GLU A 153 2.98 -11.09 -21.31
C GLU A 153 2.30 -12.39 -20.85
N THR A 154 2.84 -13.07 -19.85
CA THR A 154 2.30 -14.34 -19.34
C THR A 154 0.87 -14.18 -18.83
N ILE A 155 0.53 -13.02 -18.28
CA ILE A 155 -0.78 -12.77 -17.68
C ILE A 155 -1.78 -12.27 -18.72
N THR A 156 -1.36 -11.44 -19.68
CA THR A 156 -2.21 -11.10 -20.84
C THR A 156 -2.66 -12.36 -21.56
N SER A 157 -1.75 -13.31 -21.80
CA SER A 157 -2.09 -14.60 -22.44
C SER A 157 -3.04 -15.48 -21.63
N ASN A 158 -3.07 -15.33 -20.29
CA ASN A 158 -3.99 -16.07 -19.42
C ASN A 158 -5.35 -15.37 -19.27
N LEU A 159 -5.41 -14.05 -19.48
CA LEU A 159 -6.66 -13.29 -19.51
C LEU A 159 -7.40 -13.45 -20.85
N ASP A 160 -6.70 -13.68 -21.96
CA ASP A 160 -7.28 -13.97 -23.28
C ASP A 160 -7.92 -15.38 -23.40
N LEU A 161 -7.84 -16.20 -22.34
CA LEU A 161 -8.39 -17.56 -22.27
C LEU A 161 -9.74 -17.64 -21.52
N TYR A 162 -10.32 -16.50 -21.12
CA TYR A 162 -11.63 -16.36 -20.49
C TYR A 162 -12.51 -15.38 -21.26
#